data_AF-A0A2D7VJK7-F1
#
_entry.id   AF-A0A2D7VJK7-F1
#
_cell.length_a   1.000
_cell.length_b   1.000
_cell.length_c   1.000
_cell.angle_alpha   90.00
_cell.angle_beta   90.00
_cell.angle_gamma   90.00
#
_symmetry.space_group_name_H-M   'P 1'
#
loop_
_entity.id
_entity.type
_entity.pdbx_description
1 polymer ?
#
loop_
_entity_poly.entity_id
_entity_poly.type
_entity_poly.pdbx_seq_one_letter_code
_entity_poly.pdbx_strand_id
1 'polypeptide(L)'
;MKQEMKQEMETRNNRECERLIDRLSIDGLDGHNKSVEWLLESCELLGAEVQGKPSDNHYDSEVFEIRLSGKDSGVDYRIKVQYRPEILRLLGKRIDGVNLDSFKEIETIYTPFSRMVEFDTSWFDHTRREWARFCIVPKRQRHSDIPAEHVAGIYPVTQVWPLDRIVSLMHALNDDLRSAMMPEMDTLRRELCSAYPLSWFEGLTDERLDFEEVSTYVTHLKDLIDTSSWEEFTDTAEAFEPIAEMLREANSARRETRDQVTGRPMEVE
;
A
#
# COMPACT_ATOMS: atom_id res chain seq x y z
N MET A 1 12.53 6.85 29.43
CA MET A 1 11.22 6.22 29.17
C MET A 1 10.76 6.35 27.71
N LYS A 2 10.29 7.51 27.19
CA LYS A 2 9.74 7.59 25.82
C LYS A 2 10.77 7.30 24.70
N GLN A 3 12.00 7.80 24.83
CA GLN A 3 13.08 7.56 23.86
C GLN A 3 13.58 6.10 23.89
N GLU A 4 13.54 5.46 25.06
CA GLU A 4 13.88 4.04 25.23
C GLU A 4 12.78 3.15 24.62
N MET A 5 11.51 3.48 24.82
CA MET A 5 10.36 2.74 24.26
C MET A 5 10.34 2.78 22.73
N LYS A 6 10.72 3.93 22.14
CA LYS A 6 10.86 4.10 20.70
C LYS A 6 12.02 3.28 20.12
N GLN A 7 13.19 3.33 20.77
CA GLN A 7 14.33 2.49 20.38
C GLN A 7 14.01 0.99 20.51
N GLU A 8 13.26 0.59 21.54
CA GLU A 8 12.79 -0.78 21.71
C GLU A 8 11.82 -1.22 20.61
N MET A 9 10.88 -0.36 20.20
CA MET A 9 9.97 -0.62 19.08
C MET A 9 10.70 -0.74 17.75
N GLU A 10 11.61 0.19 17.43
CA GLU A 10 12.44 0.14 16.22
C GLU A 10 13.30 -1.14 16.20
N THR A 11 13.96 -1.47 17.32
CA THR A 11 14.76 -2.70 17.43
C THR A 11 13.92 -3.96 17.25
N ARG A 12 12.68 -3.96 17.73
CA ARG A 12 11.74 -5.07 17.56
C ARG A 12 11.29 -5.20 16.10
N ASN A 13 10.93 -4.10 15.45
CA ASN A 13 10.51 -4.09 14.05
C ASN A 13 11.64 -4.61 13.15
N ASN A 14 12.88 -4.13 13.37
CA ASN A 14 14.05 -4.57 12.62
C ASN A 14 14.30 -6.08 12.74
N ARG A 15 14.15 -6.64 13.96
CA ARG A 15 14.27 -8.09 14.16
C ARG A 15 13.18 -8.90 13.48
N GLU A 16 11.95 -8.39 13.41
CA GLU A 16 10.86 -9.05 12.69
C GLU A 16 11.05 -8.97 11.17
N CYS A 17 11.56 -7.83 10.66
CA CYS A 17 11.97 -7.67 9.27
C CYS A 17 13.08 -8.64 8.88
N GLU A 18 14.15 -8.76 9.67
CA GLU A 18 15.24 -9.73 9.45
C GLU A 18 14.71 -11.17 9.42
N ARG A 19 13.83 -11.53 10.36
CA ARG A 19 13.19 -12.86 10.38
C ARG A 19 12.33 -13.11 9.15
N LEU A 20 11.71 -12.08 8.58
CA LEU A 20 10.94 -12.22 7.35
C LEU A 20 11.84 -12.41 6.13
N ILE A 21 13.00 -11.74 6.05
CA ILE A 21 14.00 -12.02 4.98
C ILE A 21 14.34 -13.50 4.95
N ASP A 22 14.72 -14.05 6.10
CA ASP A 22 15.16 -15.44 6.21
C ASP A 22 14.06 -16.44 5.82
N ARG A 23 12.80 -16.08 6.06
CA ARG A 23 11.64 -16.95 5.76
C ARG A 23 11.14 -16.82 4.33
N LEU A 24 11.20 -15.62 3.77
CA LEU A 24 10.65 -15.30 2.45
C LEU A 24 11.68 -15.51 1.33
N SER A 25 12.99 -15.42 1.63
CA SER A 25 14.04 -15.63 0.64
C SER A 25 14.17 -17.10 0.24
N ILE A 26 14.43 -17.34 -1.05
CA ILE A 26 14.57 -18.69 -1.61
C ILE A 26 15.81 -18.75 -2.50
N ASP A 27 16.66 -19.74 -2.25
CA ASP A 27 17.87 -20.00 -3.02
C ASP A 27 17.56 -20.18 -4.52
N GLY A 28 18.33 -19.50 -5.37
CA GLY A 28 18.18 -19.56 -6.83
C GLY A 28 17.03 -18.76 -7.41
N LEU A 29 16.30 -17.98 -6.60
CA LEU A 29 15.26 -17.06 -7.06
C LEU A 29 15.62 -15.59 -6.82
N ASP A 30 16.72 -15.15 -7.42
CA ASP A 30 17.27 -13.79 -7.23
C ASP A 30 16.25 -12.67 -7.50
N GLY A 31 15.40 -12.83 -8.53
CA GLY A 31 14.35 -11.86 -8.84
C GLY A 31 13.33 -11.71 -7.72
N HIS A 32 12.92 -12.81 -7.11
CA HIS A 32 12.01 -12.81 -5.96
C HIS A 32 12.71 -12.26 -4.71
N ASN A 33 13.97 -12.64 -4.47
CA ASN A 33 14.73 -12.17 -3.30
C ASN A 33 14.93 -10.65 -3.34
N LYS A 34 15.14 -10.05 -4.52
CA LYS A 34 15.13 -8.59 -4.69
C LYS A 34 13.79 -7.96 -4.31
N SER A 35 12.67 -8.61 -4.63
CA SER A 35 11.35 -8.14 -4.21
C SER A 35 11.12 -8.25 -2.70
N VAL A 36 11.74 -9.24 -2.03
CA VAL A 36 11.76 -9.34 -0.56
C VAL A 36 12.56 -8.19 0.05
N GLU A 37 13.76 -7.91 -0.47
CA GLU A 37 14.59 -6.79 -0.04
C GLU A 37 13.85 -5.46 -0.21
N TRP A 38 13.29 -5.22 -1.40
CA TRP A 38 12.55 -4.00 -1.71
C TRP A 38 11.34 -3.81 -0.78
N LEU A 39 10.63 -4.88 -0.43
CA LEU A 39 9.53 -4.81 0.54
C LEU A 39 9.96 -4.23 1.87
N LEU A 40 11.14 -4.60 2.36
CA LEU A 40 11.63 -4.21 3.67
C LEU A 40 12.24 -2.81 3.66
N GLU A 41 12.97 -2.47 2.59
CA GLU A 41 13.39 -1.10 2.33
C GLU A 41 12.18 -0.15 2.31
N SER A 42 11.08 -0.55 1.65
CA SER A 42 9.82 0.21 1.66
C SER A 42 9.16 0.23 3.03
N CYS A 43 9.27 -0.82 3.85
CA CYS A 43 8.77 -0.76 5.23
C CYS A 43 9.53 0.29 6.04
N GLU A 44 10.86 0.31 5.95
CA GLU A 44 11.70 1.30 6.64
C GLU A 44 11.40 2.72 6.15
N LEU A 45 11.40 2.92 4.83
CA LEU A 45 11.17 4.22 4.19
C LEU A 45 9.81 4.83 4.58
N LEU A 46 8.76 4.00 4.65
CA LEU A 46 7.40 4.45 4.93
C LEU A 46 7.07 4.44 6.43
N GLY A 47 8.00 4.04 7.30
CA GLY A 47 7.75 3.87 8.72
C GLY A 47 6.70 2.80 9.02
N ALA A 48 6.60 1.78 8.17
CA ALA A 48 5.64 0.70 8.32
C ALA A 48 6.10 -0.30 9.38
N GLU A 49 5.15 -0.77 10.19
CA GLU A 49 5.37 -1.82 11.17
C GLU A 49 5.02 -3.19 10.59
N VAL A 50 5.90 -4.16 10.81
CA VAL A 50 5.65 -5.53 10.40
C VAL A 50 5.43 -6.42 11.63
N GLN A 51 4.30 -7.13 11.62
CA GLN A 51 3.91 -8.02 12.71
C GLN A 51 3.74 -9.44 12.17
N GLY A 52 4.68 -10.32 12.49
CA GLY A 52 4.53 -11.75 12.26
C GLY A 52 3.42 -12.29 13.17
N LYS A 53 2.45 -13.01 12.60
CA LYS A 53 1.50 -13.80 13.39
C LYS A 53 2.00 -15.24 13.44
N PRO A 54 2.14 -15.86 14.63
CA PRO A 54 2.33 -17.29 14.69
C PRO A 54 1.15 -17.96 13.97
N SER A 55 1.44 -18.80 12.98
CA SER A 55 0.40 -19.58 12.31
C SER A 55 -0.16 -20.59 13.30
N ASP A 56 -1.41 -20.42 13.73
CA ASP A 56 -2.16 -21.42 14.51
C ASP A 56 -2.62 -22.61 13.64
N ASN A 57 -2.31 -22.63 12.34
CA ASN A 57 -2.87 -23.59 11.39
C ASN A 57 -1.84 -24.47 10.68
N HIS A 58 -2.24 -25.74 10.54
CA HIS A 58 -1.62 -26.88 9.84
C HIS A 58 -1.27 -26.72 8.34
N TYR A 59 -1.15 -25.49 7.82
CA TYR A 59 -0.81 -25.24 6.43
C TYR A 59 0.53 -24.49 6.34
N ASP A 60 1.40 -24.95 5.43
CA ASP A 60 2.73 -24.39 5.10
C ASP A 60 2.66 -22.96 4.51
N SER A 61 1.98 -22.03 5.20
CA SER A 61 1.89 -20.63 4.82
C SER A 61 2.31 -19.72 5.95
N GLU A 62 3.24 -18.81 5.66
CA GLU A 62 3.63 -17.73 6.54
C GLU A 62 2.57 -16.62 6.46
N VAL A 63 2.16 -16.08 7.61
CA VAL A 63 1.18 -14.99 7.69
C VAL A 63 1.78 -13.84 8.47
N PHE A 64 1.79 -12.66 7.86
CA PHE A 64 2.27 -11.43 8.49
C PHE A 64 1.38 -10.25 8.11
N GLU A 65 1.43 -9.20 8.93
CA GLU A 65 0.71 -7.95 8.71
C GLU A 65 1.71 -6.81 8.55
N ILE A 66 1.51 -5.98 7.55
CA ILE A 66 2.19 -4.69 7.39
C ILE A 66 1.18 -3.61 7.77
N ARG A 67 1.57 -2.72 8.69
CA ARG A 67 0.77 -1.56 9.10
C ARG A 67 1.50 -0.29 8.74
N LEU A 68 0.77 0.67 8.19
CA LEU A 68 1.30 1.95 7.76
C LEU A 68 0.18 2.98 7.79
N SER A 69 0.53 4.26 7.90
CA SER A 69 -0.46 5.34 7.87
C SER A 69 -0.33 6.15 6.58
N GLY A 70 -1.46 6.67 6.10
CA GLY A 70 -1.51 7.67 5.05
C GLY A 70 -0.75 8.91 5.52
N LYS A 71 0.21 9.34 4.70
CA LYS A 71 1.15 10.41 5.03
C LYS A 71 0.41 11.72 5.35
N ASP A 72 -0.59 12.05 4.55
CA ASP A 72 -1.30 13.32 4.63
C ASP A 72 -2.72 13.15 5.20
N SER A 73 -3.33 11.96 5.04
CA SER A 73 -4.67 11.67 5.54
C SER A 73 -4.72 11.24 7.01
N GLY A 74 -3.60 10.77 7.56
CA GLY A 74 -3.56 10.15 8.89
C GLY A 74 -4.29 8.81 9.01
N VAL A 75 -4.81 8.26 7.90
CA VAL A 75 -5.58 7.00 7.92
C VAL A 75 -4.65 5.82 8.19
N ASP A 76 -4.98 5.01 9.19
CA ASP A 76 -4.25 3.79 9.48
C ASP A 76 -4.67 2.63 8.56
N TYR A 77 -3.69 2.05 7.87
CA TYR A 77 -3.86 0.92 6.97
C TYR A 77 -3.18 -0.34 7.48
N ARG A 78 -3.72 -1.48 7.07
CA ARG A 78 -3.17 -2.81 7.31
C ARG A 78 -3.28 -3.66 6.05
N ILE A 79 -2.14 -4.20 5.62
CA ILE A 79 -2.02 -5.21 4.58
C ILE A 79 -1.71 -6.55 5.25
N LYS A 80 -2.67 -7.48 5.22
CA LYS A 80 -2.47 -8.85 5.71
C LYS A 80 -1.99 -9.72 4.56
N VAL A 81 -0.81 -10.31 4.71
CA VAL A 81 -0.15 -11.12 3.67
C VAL A 81 -0.14 -12.58 4.08
N GLN A 82 -0.54 -13.45 3.15
CA GLN A 82 -0.39 -14.89 3.22
C GLN A 82 0.61 -15.34 2.15
N TYR A 83 1.74 -15.84 2.59
CA TYR A 83 2.86 -16.25 1.75
C TYR A 83 3.05 -17.77 1.78
N ARG A 84 3.25 -18.40 0.63
CA ARG A 84 3.35 -19.87 0.49
C ARG A 84 4.74 -20.25 -0.06
N PRO A 85 5.75 -20.46 0.82
CA PRO A 85 7.12 -20.73 0.39
C PRO A 85 7.24 -22.00 -0.46
N GLU A 86 6.45 -23.03 -0.18
CA GLU A 86 6.46 -24.30 -0.93
C GLU A 86 6.18 -24.12 -2.43
N ILE A 87 5.28 -23.19 -2.78
CA ILE A 87 4.93 -22.89 -4.17
C ILE A 87 6.15 -22.29 -4.89
N LEU A 88 6.87 -21.37 -4.25
CA LEU A 88 8.08 -20.78 -4.83
C LEU A 88 9.26 -21.77 -4.85
N ARG A 89 9.39 -22.65 -3.85
CA ARG A 89 10.38 -23.74 -3.88
C ARG A 89 10.17 -24.68 -5.07
N LEU A 90 8.92 -24.93 -5.47
CA LEU A 90 8.61 -25.70 -6.68
C LEU A 90 9.03 -24.95 -7.95
N LEU A 91 8.81 -23.63 -8.00
CA LEU A 91 9.25 -22.80 -9.11
C LEU A 91 10.79 -22.77 -9.24
N GLY A 92 11.49 -22.54 -8.13
CA GLY A 92 12.96 -22.45 -8.08
C GLY A 92 13.67 -23.70 -8.59
N LYS A 93 13.08 -24.89 -8.46
CA LYS A 93 13.67 -26.15 -8.98
C LYS A 93 13.91 -26.16 -10.49
N ARG A 94 13.18 -25.33 -11.25
CA ARG A 94 13.20 -25.35 -12.73
C ARG A 94 13.23 -23.96 -13.35
N ILE A 95 13.43 -22.91 -12.55
CA ILE A 95 13.42 -21.53 -13.05
C ILE A 95 14.51 -21.28 -14.09
N ASP A 96 15.68 -21.91 -13.95
CA ASP A 96 16.78 -21.83 -14.92
C ASP A 96 16.42 -22.41 -16.30
N GLY A 97 15.39 -23.25 -16.37
CA GLY A 97 14.87 -23.83 -17.61
C GLY A 97 13.84 -22.95 -18.31
N VAL A 98 13.51 -21.79 -17.73
CA VAL A 98 12.52 -20.84 -18.24
C VAL A 98 13.23 -19.67 -18.88
N ASN A 99 12.77 -19.27 -20.07
CA ASN A 99 13.19 -18.01 -20.64
C ASN A 99 12.41 -16.84 -20.01
N LEU A 100 13.02 -16.15 -19.05
CA LEU A 100 12.43 -14.98 -18.38
C LEU A 100 12.31 -13.74 -19.28
N ASP A 101 12.89 -13.76 -20.49
CA ASP A 101 12.67 -12.72 -21.50
C ASP A 101 11.44 -13.01 -22.39
N SER A 102 10.86 -14.22 -22.29
CA SER A 102 9.70 -14.65 -23.08
C SER A 102 8.39 -14.40 -22.34
N PHE A 103 7.62 -13.42 -22.80
CA PHE A 103 6.31 -13.08 -22.24
C PHE A 103 5.39 -14.31 -22.09
N LYS A 104 5.35 -15.15 -23.13
CA LYS A 104 4.49 -16.34 -23.16
C LYS A 104 4.89 -17.37 -22.09
N GLU A 105 6.19 -17.54 -21.85
CA GLU A 105 6.67 -18.46 -20.83
C GLU A 105 6.41 -17.92 -19.42
N ILE A 106 6.65 -16.63 -19.20
CA ILE A 106 6.31 -15.94 -17.95
C ILE A 106 4.82 -16.08 -17.64
N GLU A 107 3.94 -15.83 -18.61
CA GLU A 107 2.49 -15.97 -18.42
C GLU A 107 2.07 -17.41 -18.07
N THR A 108 2.71 -18.40 -18.71
CA THR A 108 2.47 -19.83 -18.45
C THR A 108 2.86 -20.22 -17.02
N ILE A 109 3.87 -19.57 -16.45
CA ILE A 109 4.32 -19.76 -15.07
C ILE A 109 3.46 -18.97 -14.10
N TYR A 110 3.15 -17.73 -14.41
CA TYR A 110 2.44 -16.88 -13.47
C TYR A 110 1.08 -17.47 -13.08
N THR A 111 0.37 -18.13 -14.02
CA THR A 111 -0.93 -18.74 -13.75
C THR A 111 -0.90 -19.75 -12.59
N PRO A 112 -0.10 -20.84 -12.63
CA PRO A 112 0.00 -21.82 -11.54
C PRO A 112 0.63 -21.27 -10.26
N PHE A 113 1.54 -20.30 -10.36
CA PHE A 113 2.25 -19.74 -9.20
C PHE A 113 1.61 -18.46 -8.63
N SER A 114 0.53 -17.95 -9.23
CA SER A 114 -0.16 -16.70 -8.83
C SER A 114 -0.65 -16.68 -7.38
N ARG A 115 -0.85 -17.87 -6.77
CA ARG A 115 -1.31 -18.03 -5.38
C ARG A 115 -0.18 -18.12 -4.36
N MET A 116 1.07 -17.87 -4.77
CA MET A 116 2.21 -17.86 -3.84
C MET A 116 2.13 -16.73 -2.82
N VAL A 117 1.46 -15.62 -3.18
CA VAL A 117 1.13 -14.52 -2.27
C VAL A 117 -0.33 -14.13 -2.46
N GLU A 118 -1.08 -14.15 -1.38
CA GLU A 118 -2.43 -13.60 -1.29
C GLU A 118 -2.39 -12.48 -0.25
N PHE A 119 -3.09 -11.36 -0.48
CA PHE A 119 -3.14 -10.28 0.51
C PHE A 119 -4.51 -9.63 0.57
N ASP A 120 -4.81 -9.07 1.73
CA ASP A 120 -6.03 -8.31 2.02
C ASP A 120 -5.66 -6.95 2.61
N THR A 121 -6.39 -5.91 2.18
CA THR A 121 -6.20 -4.54 2.66
C THR A 121 -7.33 -4.13 3.59
N SER A 122 -7.02 -3.32 4.58
CA SER A 122 -8.01 -2.76 5.51
C SER A 122 -7.56 -1.40 6.02
N TRP A 123 -8.49 -0.53 6.37
CA TRP A 123 -8.23 0.69 7.13
C TRP A 123 -8.86 0.57 8.53
N PHE A 124 -8.37 1.32 9.51
CA PHE A 124 -8.88 1.24 10.88
C PHE A 124 -10.06 2.19 11.09
N ASP A 125 -11.24 1.65 11.33
CA ASP A 125 -12.44 2.42 11.66
C ASP A 125 -12.44 2.75 13.16
N HIS A 126 -12.07 3.99 13.48
CA HIS A 126 -12.02 4.49 14.85
C HIS A 126 -13.39 4.49 15.56
N THR A 127 -14.49 4.62 14.81
CA THR A 127 -15.84 4.62 15.40
C THR A 127 -16.22 3.25 15.95
N ARG A 128 -15.80 2.19 15.25
CA ARG A 128 -16.08 0.79 15.60
C ARG A 128 -14.91 0.09 16.29
N ARG A 129 -13.73 0.72 16.29
CA ARG A 129 -12.45 0.16 16.74
C ARG A 129 -12.13 -1.17 16.05
N GLU A 130 -12.43 -1.24 14.74
CA GLU A 130 -12.25 -2.45 13.95
C GLU A 130 -11.52 -2.16 12.63
N TRP A 131 -10.88 -3.18 12.07
CA TRP A 131 -10.27 -3.07 10.75
C TRP A 131 -11.32 -3.33 9.65
N ALA A 132 -11.71 -2.28 8.95
CA ALA A 132 -12.62 -2.34 7.82
C ALA A 132 -11.88 -2.83 6.57
N ARG A 133 -12.21 -4.04 6.09
CA ARG A 133 -11.58 -4.63 4.91
C ARG A 133 -12.09 -3.95 3.64
N PHE A 134 -11.17 -3.61 2.75
CA PHE A 134 -11.46 -3.17 1.39
C PHE A 134 -10.48 -3.81 0.41
N CYS A 135 -10.81 -3.76 -0.88
CA CYS A 135 -10.08 -4.53 -1.88
C CYS A 135 -9.54 -3.61 -2.97
N ILE A 136 -8.24 -3.28 -2.91
CA ILE A 136 -7.54 -2.68 -4.05
C ILE A 136 -7.05 -3.83 -4.92
N VAL A 137 -7.97 -4.35 -5.75
CA VAL A 137 -7.60 -5.28 -6.82
C VAL A 137 -7.25 -4.44 -8.03
N PRO A 138 -6.04 -4.57 -8.61
CA PRO A 138 -5.77 -4.04 -9.93
C PRO A 138 -6.83 -4.63 -10.84
N LYS A 139 -7.76 -3.80 -11.34
CA LYS A 139 -8.87 -4.28 -12.18
C LYS A 139 -8.25 -5.09 -13.32
N ARG A 140 -8.47 -6.41 -13.33
CA ARG A 140 -8.28 -7.21 -14.55
C ARG A 140 -9.23 -6.57 -15.55
N GLN A 141 -8.68 -5.86 -16.54
CA GLN A 141 -9.42 -5.17 -17.59
C GLN A 141 -10.73 -5.89 -17.90
N ARG A 142 -11.83 -5.35 -17.38
CA ARG A 142 -13.20 -5.70 -17.79
C ARG A 142 -14.02 -4.48 -18.18
N HIS A 143 -13.41 -3.29 -18.19
CA HIS A 143 -13.96 -2.13 -18.87
C HIS A 143 -13.04 -1.79 -20.03
N SER A 144 -13.41 -2.33 -21.18
CA SER A 144 -13.36 -1.64 -22.45
C SER A 144 -13.79 -0.19 -22.26
N ASP A 145 -12.97 0.75 -22.73
CA ASP A 145 -13.27 2.14 -23.16
C ASP A 145 -12.08 3.08 -22.90
N ILE A 146 -11.12 2.70 -22.07
CA ILE A 146 -9.85 3.43 -21.90
C ILE A 146 -8.82 2.86 -22.89
N PRO A 147 -8.30 3.66 -23.85
CA PRO A 147 -7.30 3.19 -24.80
C PRO A 147 -6.02 2.76 -24.07
N ALA A 148 -5.42 1.66 -24.51
CA ALA A 148 -4.28 1.03 -23.85
C ALA A 148 -3.07 1.99 -23.72
N GLU A 149 -2.94 2.96 -24.63
CA GLU A 149 -1.91 4.01 -24.60
C GLU A 149 -2.05 5.02 -23.45
N HIS A 150 -3.24 5.16 -22.86
CA HIS A 150 -3.51 6.12 -21.78
C HIS A 150 -3.37 5.51 -20.39
N VAL A 151 -3.22 4.19 -20.29
CA VAL A 151 -2.95 3.52 -19.02
C VAL A 151 -1.46 3.31 -18.88
N ALA A 152 -0.78 4.38 -18.45
CA ALA A 152 0.66 4.36 -18.23
C ALA A 152 1.05 3.22 -17.27
N GLY A 153 1.96 2.34 -17.69
CA GLY A 153 2.62 1.41 -16.77
C GLY A 153 1.90 0.09 -16.46
N ILE A 154 0.83 -0.29 -17.19
CA ILE A 154 0.28 -1.66 -17.06
C ILE A 154 1.19 -2.64 -17.80
N TYR A 155 2.27 -3.05 -17.14
CA TYR A 155 2.72 -4.41 -17.34
C TYR A 155 1.56 -5.34 -16.94
N PRO A 156 1.21 -6.36 -17.74
CA PRO A 156 0.29 -7.41 -17.32
C PRO A 156 0.63 -7.81 -15.89
N VAL A 157 -0.37 -7.97 -15.01
CA VAL A 157 -0.17 -8.39 -13.60
C VAL A 157 0.72 -9.63 -13.50
N THR A 158 0.81 -10.40 -14.58
CA THR A 158 1.68 -11.56 -14.79
C THR A 158 3.18 -11.28 -14.92
N GLN A 159 3.61 -10.01 -15.01
CA GLN A 159 5.02 -9.62 -15.20
C GLN A 159 5.68 -8.98 -13.98
N VAL A 160 4.94 -8.81 -12.88
CA VAL A 160 5.48 -8.25 -11.63
C VAL A 160 5.50 -9.33 -10.56
N TRP A 161 6.55 -9.37 -9.74
CA TRP A 161 6.55 -10.28 -8.59
C TRP A 161 5.42 -9.85 -7.64
N PRO A 162 4.72 -10.79 -6.98
CA PRO A 162 3.60 -10.44 -6.11
C PRO A 162 3.99 -9.54 -4.94
N LEU A 163 5.23 -9.60 -4.46
CA LEU A 163 5.72 -8.70 -3.42
C LEU A 163 5.88 -7.26 -3.94
N ASP A 164 6.28 -7.05 -5.20
CA ASP A 164 6.32 -5.73 -5.85
C ASP A 164 4.93 -5.06 -5.87
N ARG A 165 3.87 -5.88 -5.98
CA ARG A 165 2.49 -5.39 -5.91
C ARG A 165 2.13 -4.90 -4.52
N ILE A 166 2.63 -5.57 -3.48
CA ILE A 166 2.46 -5.13 -2.10
C ILE A 166 3.23 -3.83 -1.86
N VAL A 167 4.46 -3.73 -2.35
CA VAL A 167 5.26 -2.49 -2.27
C VAL A 167 4.55 -1.33 -2.96
N SER A 168 4.11 -1.54 -4.20
CA SER A 168 3.35 -0.52 -4.95
C SER A 168 2.09 -0.08 -4.19
N LEU A 169 1.38 -1.03 -3.58
CA LEU A 169 0.23 -0.75 -2.73
C LEU A 169 0.62 0.04 -1.47
N MET A 170 1.73 -0.29 -0.81
CA MET A 170 2.20 0.45 0.36
C MET A 170 2.47 1.91 0.02
N HIS A 171 3.14 2.17 -1.11
CA HIS A 171 3.36 3.54 -1.58
C HIS A 171 2.05 4.25 -1.91
N ALA A 172 1.11 3.56 -2.56
CA ALA A 172 -0.20 4.14 -2.89
C ALA A 172 -1.05 4.45 -1.64
N LEU A 173 -0.99 3.62 -0.60
CA LEU A 173 -1.68 3.84 0.67
C LEU A 173 -0.98 4.91 1.51
N ASN A 174 0.34 5.01 1.44
CA ASN A 174 1.07 6.08 2.12
C ASN A 174 0.79 7.44 1.45
N ASP A 175 0.74 7.50 0.13
CA ASP A 175 0.35 8.69 -0.62
C ASP A 175 -1.13 8.62 -1.05
N ASP A 176 -2.01 8.29 -0.11
CA ASP A 176 -3.41 7.94 -0.38
C ASP A 176 -4.23 9.09 -0.94
N LEU A 177 -4.04 10.33 -0.44
CA LEU A 177 -4.74 11.50 -0.98
C LEU A 177 -4.37 11.77 -2.46
N ARG A 178 -3.14 11.50 -2.87
CA ARG A 178 -2.76 11.60 -4.29
C ARG A 178 -3.25 10.37 -5.06
N SER A 179 -3.03 9.19 -4.51
CA SER A 179 -3.37 7.93 -5.18
C SER A 179 -4.86 7.80 -5.43
N ALA A 180 -5.71 8.31 -4.54
CA ALA A 180 -7.16 8.31 -4.70
C ALA A 180 -7.62 9.13 -5.92
N MET A 181 -6.81 10.06 -6.42
CA MET A 181 -7.08 10.80 -7.65
C MET A 181 -6.85 9.97 -8.91
N MET A 182 -6.11 8.86 -8.81
CA MET A 182 -5.86 7.98 -9.96
C MET A 182 -7.14 7.25 -10.39
N PRO A 183 -7.40 7.11 -11.70
CA PRO A 183 -8.60 6.44 -12.23
C PRO A 183 -8.83 5.01 -11.70
N GLU A 184 -7.74 4.27 -11.47
CA GLU A 184 -7.78 2.88 -11.04
C GLU A 184 -8.20 2.72 -9.57
N MET A 185 -8.10 3.80 -8.78
CA MET A 185 -8.22 3.80 -7.32
C MET A 185 -9.66 4.07 -6.82
N ASP A 186 -10.69 3.63 -7.55
CA ASP A 186 -12.11 3.80 -7.16
C ASP A 186 -12.40 3.31 -5.74
N THR A 187 -11.88 2.13 -5.35
CA THR A 187 -12.11 1.59 -4.01
C THR A 187 -11.45 2.45 -2.93
N LEU A 188 -10.20 2.86 -3.12
CA LEU A 188 -9.52 3.75 -2.17
C LEU A 188 -10.27 5.07 -2.04
N ARG A 189 -10.74 5.63 -3.16
CA ARG A 189 -11.55 6.86 -3.20
C ARG A 189 -12.81 6.74 -2.35
N ARG A 190 -13.54 5.63 -2.48
CA ARG A 190 -14.76 5.35 -1.70
C ARG A 190 -14.47 5.22 -0.20
N GLU A 191 -13.41 4.51 0.16
CA GLU A 191 -13.05 4.34 1.57
C GLU A 191 -12.62 5.67 2.20
N LEU A 192 -11.84 6.49 1.50
CA LEU A 192 -11.39 7.80 1.99
C LEU A 192 -12.53 8.78 2.26
N CYS A 193 -13.65 8.69 1.54
CA CYS A 193 -14.85 9.47 1.84
C CYS A 193 -15.36 9.27 3.28
N SER A 194 -15.01 8.14 3.92
CA SER A 194 -15.30 7.87 5.34
C SER A 194 -14.06 7.96 6.21
N ALA A 195 -12.95 7.35 5.79
CA ALA A 195 -11.75 7.20 6.59
C ALA A 195 -11.05 8.54 6.87
N TYR A 196 -10.99 9.46 5.90
CA TYR A 196 -10.27 10.73 6.05
C TYR A 196 -10.95 11.68 7.05
N PRO A 197 -12.28 11.93 6.99
CA PRO A 197 -12.97 12.68 8.03
C PRO A 197 -12.82 12.09 9.43
N LEU A 198 -12.89 10.76 9.55
CA LEU A 198 -12.70 10.09 10.85
C LEU A 198 -11.30 10.32 11.41
N SER A 199 -10.28 10.21 10.55
CA SER A 199 -8.90 10.48 10.93
C SER A 199 -8.69 11.94 11.36
N TRP A 200 -9.36 12.89 10.70
CA TRP A 200 -9.36 14.29 11.11
C TRP A 200 -10.01 14.51 12.48
N PHE A 201 -11.17 13.92 12.74
CA PHE A 201 -11.84 14.02 14.05
C PHE A 201 -11.05 13.37 15.19
N GLU A 202 -10.26 12.33 14.89
CA GLU A 202 -9.36 11.69 15.85
C GLU A 202 -8.04 12.47 16.04
N GLY A 203 -7.83 13.56 15.30
CA GLY A 203 -6.62 14.38 15.39
C GLY A 203 -5.37 13.73 14.79
N LEU A 204 -5.56 12.80 13.84
CA LEU A 204 -4.46 12.09 13.16
C LEU A 204 -3.94 12.85 11.92
N THR A 205 -4.66 13.87 11.48
CA THR A 205 -4.27 14.79 10.39
C THR A 205 -3.48 15.99 10.93
N ASP A 206 -2.97 16.87 10.06
CA ASP A 206 -2.36 18.13 10.52
C ASP A 206 -3.39 19.01 11.25
N GLU A 207 -3.02 19.52 12.43
CA GLU A 207 -3.85 20.39 13.28
C GLU A 207 -4.23 21.73 12.62
N ARG A 208 -3.51 22.15 11.57
CA ARG A 208 -3.86 23.35 10.78
C ARG A 208 -5.02 23.13 9.83
N LEU A 209 -5.26 21.87 9.42
CA LEU A 209 -6.34 21.59 8.49
C LEU A 209 -7.66 21.86 9.17
N ASP A 210 -8.47 22.71 8.56
CA ASP A 210 -9.83 22.91 9.03
C ASP A 210 -10.78 21.88 8.40
N PHE A 211 -12.00 21.85 8.93
CA PHE A 211 -13.01 20.93 8.43
C PHE A 211 -13.49 21.30 7.02
N GLU A 212 -13.37 22.57 6.60
CA GLU A 212 -13.77 23.01 5.27
C GLU A 212 -12.86 22.39 4.21
N GLU A 213 -11.56 22.37 4.46
CA GLU A 213 -10.55 21.71 3.64
C GLU A 213 -10.81 20.21 3.48
N VAL A 214 -11.06 19.51 4.59
CA VAL A 214 -11.40 18.07 4.58
C VAL A 214 -12.70 17.81 3.85
N SER A 215 -13.74 18.59 4.13
CA SER A 215 -15.05 18.46 3.49
C SER A 215 -14.98 18.73 1.99
N THR A 216 -14.18 19.71 1.57
CA THR A 216 -13.95 20.04 0.17
C THR A 216 -13.31 18.85 -0.53
N TYR A 217 -12.21 18.33 0.01
CA TYR A 217 -11.52 17.16 -0.55
C TYR A 217 -12.46 15.95 -0.69
N VAL A 218 -13.24 15.63 0.35
CA VAL A 218 -14.21 14.51 0.31
C VAL A 218 -15.34 14.74 -0.70
N THR A 219 -15.76 15.98 -0.91
CA THR A 219 -16.76 16.30 -1.93
C THR A 219 -16.21 16.01 -3.32
N HIS A 220 -14.96 16.39 -3.59
CA HIS A 220 -14.33 16.09 -4.86
C HIS A 220 -14.09 14.59 -5.08
N LEU A 221 -13.77 13.84 -4.03
CA LEU A 221 -13.71 12.38 -4.14
C LEU A 221 -15.06 11.79 -4.58
N LYS A 222 -16.18 12.33 -4.07
CA LYS A 222 -17.53 11.92 -4.48
C LYS A 222 -17.82 12.32 -5.93
N ASP A 223 -17.47 13.53 -6.33
CA ASP A 223 -17.63 13.98 -7.71
C ASP A 223 -16.90 13.03 -8.68
N LEU A 224 -15.65 12.66 -8.36
CA LEU A 224 -14.88 11.71 -9.16
C LEU A 224 -15.49 10.30 -9.19
N ILE A 225 -16.10 9.86 -8.08
CA ILE A 225 -16.83 8.58 -8.00
C ILE A 225 -18.07 8.58 -8.92
N ASP A 226 -18.71 9.73 -9.07
CA ASP A 226 -19.97 9.88 -9.80
C ASP A 226 -19.76 10.16 -11.31
N THR A 227 -18.49 10.34 -11.74
CA THR A 227 -18.14 10.50 -13.15
C THR A 227 -18.58 9.29 -13.98
N SER A 228 -19.10 9.57 -15.18
CA SER A 228 -19.67 8.59 -16.09
C SER A 228 -18.77 8.25 -17.28
N SER A 229 -17.70 9.02 -17.49
CA SER A 229 -16.76 8.86 -18.60
C SER A 229 -15.33 9.22 -18.21
N TRP A 230 -14.37 8.75 -19.00
CA TRP A 230 -12.94 9.09 -18.83
C TRP A 230 -12.65 10.58 -18.99
N GLU A 231 -13.31 11.23 -19.94
CA GLU A 231 -13.15 12.68 -20.20
C GLU A 231 -13.64 13.48 -18.99
N GLU A 232 -14.83 13.17 -18.50
CA GLU A 232 -15.41 13.80 -17.29
C GLU A 232 -14.53 13.58 -16.05
N PHE A 233 -13.96 12.38 -15.91
CA PHE A 233 -13.01 12.07 -14.84
C PHE A 233 -11.76 12.95 -14.93
N THR A 234 -11.17 13.06 -16.12
CA THR A 234 -9.94 13.81 -16.35
C THR A 234 -10.16 15.29 -16.08
N ASP A 235 -11.23 15.87 -16.62
CA ASP A 235 -11.59 17.27 -16.40
C ASP A 235 -11.81 17.58 -14.91
N THR A 236 -12.50 16.68 -14.21
CA THR A 236 -12.76 16.82 -12.76
C THR A 236 -11.47 16.72 -11.95
N ALA A 237 -10.58 15.78 -12.30
CA ALA A 237 -9.31 15.59 -11.61
C ALA A 237 -8.36 16.78 -11.84
N GLU A 238 -8.25 17.28 -13.06
CA GLU A 238 -7.41 18.43 -13.41
C GLU A 238 -7.88 19.72 -12.74
N ALA A 239 -9.21 19.94 -12.66
CA ALA A 239 -9.77 21.09 -11.94
C ALA A 239 -9.46 21.07 -10.44
N PHE A 240 -9.26 19.88 -9.86
CA PHE A 240 -9.03 19.70 -8.44
C PHE A 240 -7.54 19.69 -8.04
N GLU A 241 -6.64 19.35 -8.96
CA GLU A 241 -5.20 19.20 -8.67
C GLU A 241 -4.57 20.39 -7.92
N PRO A 242 -4.89 21.67 -8.20
CA PRO A 242 -4.35 22.80 -7.44
C PRO A 242 -4.76 22.81 -5.97
N ILE A 243 -6.00 22.38 -5.67
CA ILE A 243 -6.51 22.30 -4.29
C ILE A 243 -5.89 21.11 -3.59
N ALA A 244 -5.80 19.96 -4.28
CA ALA A 244 -5.14 18.77 -3.77
C ALA A 244 -3.67 19.06 -3.41
N GLU A 245 -2.94 19.78 -4.28
CA GLU A 245 -1.54 20.14 -4.02
C GLU A 245 -1.40 21.09 -2.84
N MET A 246 -2.27 22.09 -2.71
CA MET A 246 -2.26 22.99 -1.55
C MET A 246 -2.44 22.23 -0.22
N LEU A 247 -3.36 21.26 -0.19
CA LEU A 247 -3.58 20.39 0.99
C LEU A 247 -2.35 19.52 1.29
N ARG A 248 -1.70 18.98 0.25
CA ARG A 248 -0.47 18.18 0.38
C ARG A 248 0.72 18.99 0.85
N GLU A 249 0.89 20.21 0.34
CA GLU A 249 1.96 21.13 0.75
C GLU A 249 1.79 21.57 2.21
N ALA A 250 0.56 21.86 2.64
CA ALA A 250 0.23 22.19 4.02
C ALA A 250 0.65 21.07 4.98
N ASN A 251 0.39 19.82 4.59
CA ASN A 251 0.76 18.62 5.35
C ASN A 251 2.28 18.30 5.29
N SER A 252 2.94 18.55 4.15
CA SER A 252 4.36 18.20 3.93
C SER A 252 5.35 19.19 4.55
N ALA A 253 5.13 20.50 4.42
CA ALA A 253 6.05 21.55 4.90
C ALA A 253 6.27 21.52 6.43
N ARG A 254 5.39 20.85 7.16
CA ARG A 254 5.43 20.74 8.63
C ARG A 254 6.16 19.51 9.16
N ARG A 255 6.23 18.43 8.39
CA ARG A 255 7.08 17.27 8.74
C ARG A 255 8.54 17.66 8.74
N GLU A 256 8.98 18.42 7.75
CA GLU A 256 10.35 18.94 7.69
C GLU A 256 10.68 19.85 8.89
N THR A 257 9.75 20.70 9.33
CA THR A 257 9.97 21.53 10.52
C THR A 257 9.87 20.74 11.83
N ARG A 258 9.03 19.71 11.92
CA ARG A 258 8.90 18.84 13.10
C ARG A 258 10.13 17.92 13.25
N ASP A 259 10.60 17.32 12.16
CA ASP A 259 11.78 16.46 12.14
C ASP A 259 13.06 17.27 12.42
N GLN A 260 13.16 18.49 11.90
CA GLN A 260 14.28 19.41 12.17
C GLN A 260 14.28 19.98 13.61
N VAL A 261 13.12 20.19 14.22
CA VAL A 261 13.02 20.76 15.58
C VAL A 261 13.10 19.69 16.68
N THR A 262 12.73 18.44 16.41
CA THR A 262 12.61 17.42 17.48
C THR A 262 13.49 16.19 17.36
N GLY A 263 14.05 15.83 16.19
CA GLY A 263 14.77 14.55 16.06
C GLY A 263 14.01 13.33 16.62
N ARG A 264 12.66 13.38 16.61
CA ARG A 264 11.76 12.38 17.22
C ARG A 264 10.52 12.16 16.34
N PRO A 265 10.35 10.97 15.73
CA PRO A 265 9.04 10.57 15.25
C PRO A 265 8.09 10.11 16.37
N MET A 266 6.82 10.48 16.16
CA MET A 266 5.55 10.13 16.82
C MET A 266 5.58 9.76 18.32
N GLU A 267 5.15 10.71 19.15
CA GLU A 267 4.51 10.42 20.44
C GLU A 267 2.99 10.51 20.21
N VAL A 268 2.29 9.40 20.42
CA VAL A 268 0.83 9.38 20.66
C VAL A 268 0.68 9.15 22.17
N GLU A 269 -0.11 9.97 22.84
CA GLU A 269 -0.41 9.84 24.28
C GLU A 269 -1.19 8.56 24.60
#